data_AF-A0A7C4Y2L3-F1
#
_entry.id   AF-A0A7C4Y2L3-F1
#
_cell.length_a   1.000
_cell.length_b   1.000
_cell.length_c   1.000
_cell.angle_alpha   90.00
_cell.angle_beta   90.00
_cell.angle_gamma   90.00
#
_symmetry.space_group_name_H-M   'P 1'
#
loop_
_entity.id
_entity.type
_entity.pdbx_description
1 polymer ?
#
loop_
_entity_poly.entity_id
_entity_poly.type
_entity_poly.pdbx_seq_one_letter_code
_entity_poly.pdbx_strand_id
1 'polypeptide(L)'
;MTQKDNILQELKELNSRLAGKTVQNVYSVPAGYFENLAAEVLARIKALEANNVAKELEFLSPYLSRLEKQMPYSIPEGYFEKLPADLLNSVSKDSLTAKEELASISPLLSSLKKENPYTVPDGYFDSISSIHQKEEKQPAAKVVSLFSRTWFRYAAAAIVTGVIILAGFQLFTTEKEPGGKALAKFTRDVIKMDEQQKDDMIDFFDAGLDGKESAQLTTDAKKTNEVKELLEGVSEEELNDFQEQTEAIEEVLMTN
;
A
#
# COMPACT_ATOMS: atom_id res chain seq x y z
N MET A 1 -27.37 -60.62 8.21
CA MET A 1 -27.40 -59.55 7.19
C MET A 1 -26.23 -58.63 7.47
N THR A 2 -25.40 -58.33 6.47
CA THR A 2 -24.32 -57.35 6.63
C THR A 2 -24.89 -55.93 6.54
N GLN A 3 -24.19 -54.94 7.08
CA GLN A 3 -24.61 -53.53 6.98
C GLN A 3 -24.82 -53.09 5.52
N LYS A 4 -24.06 -53.65 4.58
CA LYS A 4 -24.23 -53.42 3.15
C LYS A 4 -25.58 -53.92 2.63
N ASP A 5 -26.03 -55.08 3.10
CA ASP A 5 -27.31 -55.67 2.70
C ASP A 5 -28.48 -54.84 3.21
N ASN A 6 -28.39 -54.33 4.45
CA ASN A 6 -29.39 -53.44 5.04
C ASN A 6 -29.50 -52.12 4.26
N ILE A 7 -28.36 -51.49 3.97
CA ILE A 7 -28.32 -50.24 3.19
C ILE A 7 -28.92 -50.46 1.78
N LEU A 8 -28.63 -51.59 1.12
CA LEU A 8 -29.22 -51.89 -0.18
C LEU A 8 -30.73 -52.13 -0.10
N GLN A 9 -31.21 -52.74 0.98
CA GLN A 9 -32.64 -52.93 1.21
C GLN A 9 -33.35 -51.60 1.49
N GLU A 10 -32.81 -50.77 2.37
CA GLU A 10 -33.32 -49.42 2.66
C GLU A 10 -33.36 -48.55 1.39
N LEU A 11 -32.30 -48.59 0.57
CA LEU A 11 -32.26 -47.84 -0.69
C LEU A 11 -33.30 -48.32 -1.70
N LYS A 12 -33.61 -49.63 -1.74
CA LYS A 12 -34.70 -50.18 -2.57
C LYS A 12 -36.07 -49.75 -2.05
N GLU A 13 -36.28 -49.82 -0.74
CA GLU A 13 -37.53 -49.39 -0.09
C GLU A 13 -37.79 -47.89 -0.31
N LEU A 14 -36.73 -47.07 -0.33
CA LEU A 14 -36.80 -45.63 -0.63
C LEU A 14 -36.91 -45.30 -2.13
N ASN A 15 -37.03 -46.30 -3.02
CA ASN A 15 -37.00 -46.14 -4.49
C ASN A 15 -35.81 -45.29 -4.98
N SER A 16 -34.66 -45.41 -4.31
CA SER A 16 -33.48 -44.63 -4.63
C SER A 16 -32.85 -45.09 -5.95
N ARG A 17 -32.47 -44.13 -6.80
CA ARG A 17 -31.70 -44.38 -8.03
C ARG A 17 -30.34 -45.04 -7.76
N LEU A 18 -29.87 -45.00 -6.51
CA LEU A 18 -28.60 -45.59 -6.08
C LEU A 18 -28.71 -47.10 -5.82
N ALA A 19 -29.91 -47.66 -5.64
CA ALA A 19 -30.11 -49.08 -5.33
C ALA A 19 -29.62 -50.04 -6.44
N GLY A 20 -29.57 -49.56 -7.69
CA GLY A 20 -29.06 -50.31 -8.85
C GLY A 20 -27.61 -49.99 -9.22
N LYS A 21 -26.92 -49.10 -8.48
CA LYS A 21 -25.57 -48.68 -8.82
C LYS A 21 -24.55 -49.53 -8.06
N THR A 22 -23.63 -50.16 -8.80
CA THR A 22 -22.51 -50.89 -8.20
C THR A 22 -21.57 -49.91 -7.49
N VAL A 23 -21.20 -50.20 -6.24
CA VAL A 23 -20.16 -49.46 -5.52
C VAL A 23 -18.82 -49.68 -6.23
N GLN A 24 -18.44 -48.78 -7.12
CA GLN A 24 -17.12 -48.76 -7.74
C GLN A 24 -16.19 -47.94 -6.84
N ASN A 25 -15.01 -48.48 -6.56
CA ASN A 25 -13.98 -47.71 -5.87
C ASN A 25 -13.46 -46.64 -6.84
N VAL A 26 -13.82 -45.39 -6.58
CA VAL A 26 -13.37 -44.22 -7.37
C VAL A 26 -11.95 -43.78 -7.00
N TYR A 27 -11.37 -44.36 -5.96
CA TYR A 27 -10.00 -44.09 -5.54
C TYR A 27 -9.07 -45.16 -6.11
N SER A 28 -8.56 -44.87 -7.31
CA SER A 28 -7.47 -45.63 -7.92
C SER A 28 -6.31 -44.69 -8.21
N VAL A 29 -5.11 -45.11 -7.84
CA VAL A 29 -3.90 -44.45 -8.31
C VAL A 29 -3.61 -44.85 -9.75
N PRO A 30 -3.00 -43.97 -10.57
CA PRO A 30 -2.54 -44.33 -11.91
C PRO A 30 -1.57 -45.53 -11.89
N ALA A 31 -1.51 -46.26 -13.00
CA ALA A 31 -0.49 -47.28 -13.18
C ALA A 31 0.91 -46.66 -13.01
N GLY A 32 1.78 -47.33 -12.25
CA GLY A 32 3.13 -46.86 -11.97
C GLY A 32 3.28 -45.86 -10.82
N TYR A 33 2.20 -45.44 -10.16
CA TYR A 33 2.25 -44.44 -9.07
C TYR A 33 3.26 -44.75 -7.96
N PHE A 34 3.48 -46.04 -7.67
CA PHE A 34 4.39 -46.48 -6.61
C PHE A 34 5.76 -46.99 -7.11
N GLU A 35 6.03 -46.99 -8.42
CA GLU A 35 7.26 -47.56 -8.98
C GLU A 35 8.53 -46.89 -8.42
N ASN A 36 8.46 -45.57 -8.16
CA ASN A 36 9.58 -44.79 -7.66
C ASN A 36 9.53 -44.47 -6.15
N LEU A 37 8.52 -44.96 -5.41
CA LEU A 37 8.32 -44.60 -4.00
C LEU A 37 9.54 -44.96 -3.15
N ALA A 38 10.11 -46.16 -3.34
CA ALA A 38 11.26 -46.60 -2.58
C ALA A 38 12.49 -45.71 -2.81
N ALA A 39 12.72 -45.30 -4.06
CA ALA A 39 13.81 -44.41 -4.43
C ALA A 39 13.60 -43.00 -3.85
N GLU A 40 12.38 -42.47 -3.90
CA GLU A 40 12.02 -41.17 -3.32
C GLU A 40 12.19 -41.14 -1.79
N VAL A 41 11.75 -42.19 -1.10
CA VAL A 41 11.94 -42.31 0.36
C VAL A 41 13.43 -42.35 0.71
N LEU A 42 14.23 -43.12 -0.02
CA LEU A 42 15.69 -43.16 0.18
C LEU A 42 16.36 -41.81 -0.09
N ALA A 43 15.96 -41.12 -1.16
CA ALA A 43 16.44 -39.78 -1.47
C ALA A 43 16.09 -38.79 -0.35
N ARG A 44 14.88 -38.90 0.22
CA ARG A 44 14.45 -38.07 1.34
C ARG A 44 15.25 -38.34 2.62
N ILE A 45 15.54 -39.60 2.94
CA ILE A 45 16.38 -39.96 4.09
C ILE A 45 17.78 -39.37 3.93
N LYS A 46 18.40 -39.54 2.75
CA LYS A 46 19.72 -38.96 2.45
C LYS A 46 19.73 -37.43 2.51
N ALA A 47 18.64 -36.79 2.09
CA ALA A 47 18.48 -35.34 2.21
C ALA A 47 18.42 -34.89 3.68
N LEU A 48 17.73 -35.63 4.56
CA LEU A 48 17.67 -35.33 6.00
C LEU A 48 19.02 -35.50 6.69
N GLU A 49 19.85 -36.43 6.23
CA GLU A 49 21.21 -36.68 6.74
C GLU A 49 22.28 -35.77 6.10
N ALA A 50 21.89 -34.89 5.18
CA ALA A 50 22.84 -34.01 4.50
C ALA A 50 23.35 -32.91 5.43
N ASN A 51 24.68 -32.75 5.48
CA ASN A 51 25.33 -31.72 6.30
C ASN A 51 25.32 -30.31 5.67
N ASN A 52 24.81 -30.16 4.44
CA ASN A 52 24.73 -28.87 3.76
C ASN A 52 23.61 -28.83 2.70
N VAL A 53 23.16 -27.61 2.39
CA VAL A 53 22.04 -27.33 1.47
C VAL A 53 22.34 -27.81 0.05
N ALA A 54 23.61 -27.76 -0.39
CA ALA A 54 23.99 -28.20 -1.73
C ALA A 54 23.77 -29.72 -1.93
N LYS A 55 24.18 -30.54 -0.94
CA LYS A 55 23.98 -31.99 -0.95
C LYS A 55 22.51 -32.35 -0.75
N GLU A 56 21.79 -31.63 0.11
CA GLU A 56 20.34 -31.80 0.29
C GLU A 56 19.62 -31.62 -1.06
N LEU A 57 19.92 -30.51 -1.76
CA LEU A 57 19.33 -30.19 -3.05
C LEU A 57 19.71 -31.22 -4.14
N GLU A 58 20.93 -31.77 -4.08
CA GLU A 58 21.37 -32.84 -4.98
C GLU A 58 20.55 -34.12 -4.81
N PHE A 59 20.26 -34.52 -3.57
CA PHE A 59 19.43 -35.71 -3.30
C PHE A 59 17.96 -35.51 -3.68
N LEU A 60 17.39 -34.34 -3.39
CA LEU A 60 15.98 -34.05 -3.67
C LEU A 60 15.73 -33.73 -5.15
N SER A 61 16.68 -33.08 -5.80
CA SER A 61 16.51 -32.53 -7.15
C SER A 61 17.84 -32.45 -7.90
N PRO A 62 18.35 -33.58 -8.44
CA PRO A 62 19.63 -33.62 -9.14
C PRO A 62 19.67 -32.73 -10.39
N TYR A 63 18.52 -32.35 -10.93
CA TYR A 63 18.42 -31.39 -12.03
C TYR A 63 18.59 -29.94 -11.56
N LEU A 64 17.90 -29.54 -10.49
CA LEU A 64 17.97 -28.18 -9.97
C LEU A 64 19.33 -27.87 -9.34
N SER A 65 20.01 -28.88 -8.76
CA SER A 65 21.35 -28.70 -8.20
C SER A 65 22.40 -28.33 -9.26
N ARG A 66 22.15 -28.64 -10.53
CA ARG A 66 23.04 -28.34 -11.66
C ARG A 66 22.68 -27.04 -12.37
N LEU A 67 21.53 -26.46 -12.07
CA LEU A 67 21.08 -25.25 -12.72
C LEU A 67 21.79 -24.05 -12.10
N GLU A 68 22.38 -23.21 -12.94
CA GLU A 68 22.99 -21.96 -12.49
C GLU A 68 21.91 -21.03 -11.92
N LYS A 69 22.19 -20.44 -10.75
CA LYS A 69 21.32 -19.44 -10.13
C LYS A 69 21.50 -18.08 -10.80
N GLN A 70 21.16 -17.99 -12.08
CA GLN A 70 21.13 -16.72 -12.79
C GLN A 70 19.75 -16.08 -12.61
N MET A 71 19.73 -14.84 -12.11
CA MET A 71 18.51 -14.05 -12.06
C MET A 71 18.14 -13.66 -13.50
N PRO A 72 16.94 -14.01 -14.00
CA PRO A 72 16.56 -13.74 -15.39
C PRO A 72 16.44 -12.24 -15.71
N TYR A 73 16.37 -11.41 -14.68
CA TYR A 73 16.29 -9.97 -14.80
C TYR A 73 17.52 -9.34 -14.16
N SER A 74 18.30 -8.66 -14.98
CA SER A 74 19.39 -7.79 -14.54
C SER A 74 19.10 -6.39 -15.05
N ILE A 75 19.40 -5.39 -14.23
CA ILE A 75 19.36 -4.01 -14.68
C ILE A 75 20.55 -3.75 -15.62
N PRO A 76 20.39 -2.90 -16.65
CA PRO A 76 21.50 -2.45 -17.47
C PRO A 76 22.56 -1.72 -16.64
N GLU A 77 23.82 -1.84 -17.05
CA GLU A 77 24.92 -1.13 -16.42
C GLU A 77 24.70 0.39 -16.45
N GLY A 78 24.84 1.04 -15.30
CA GLY A 78 24.65 2.48 -15.15
C GLY A 78 23.20 2.96 -15.27
N TYR A 79 22.20 2.08 -15.12
CA TYR A 79 20.78 2.46 -15.11
C TYR A 79 20.50 3.57 -14.08
N PHE A 80 20.95 3.39 -12.84
CA PHE A 80 20.75 4.37 -11.78
C PHE A 80 21.63 5.61 -11.91
N GLU A 81 22.80 5.50 -12.55
CA GLU A 81 23.69 6.65 -12.76
C GLU A 81 23.16 7.62 -13.82
N LYS A 82 22.41 7.10 -14.80
CA LYS A 82 21.79 7.91 -15.86
C LYS A 82 20.44 8.48 -15.43
N LEU A 83 19.78 7.86 -14.46
CA LEU A 83 18.42 8.22 -14.02
C LEU A 83 18.29 9.70 -13.62
N PRO A 84 19.19 10.33 -12.81
CA PRO A 84 19.06 11.73 -12.45
C PRO A 84 19.14 12.68 -13.65
N ALA A 85 20.07 12.39 -14.57
CA ALA A 85 20.24 13.18 -15.79
C ALA A 85 19.04 13.01 -16.73
N ASP A 86 18.52 11.78 -16.87
CA ASP A 86 17.34 11.49 -17.68
C ASP A 86 16.08 12.15 -17.12
N LEU A 87 15.93 12.17 -15.78
CA LEU A 87 14.83 12.89 -15.12
C LEU A 87 14.93 14.40 -15.35
N LEU A 88 16.09 15.03 -15.13
CA LEU A 88 16.28 16.46 -15.39
C LEU A 88 16.01 16.80 -16.87
N ASN A 89 16.44 15.95 -17.80
CA ASN A 89 16.17 16.09 -19.22
C ASN A 89 14.68 15.91 -19.57
N SER A 90 13.93 15.10 -18.82
CA SER A 90 12.48 14.95 -19.01
C SER A 90 11.70 16.13 -18.44
N VAL A 91 12.03 16.61 -17.24
CA VAL A 91 11.35 17.75 -16.60
C VAL A 91 11.64 19.06 -17.32
N SER A 92 12.86 19.23 -17.84
CA SER A 92 13.21 20.43 -18.63
C SER A 92 12.43 20.54 -19.95
N LYS A 93 11.82 19.43 -20.41
CA LYS A 93 10.95 19.43 -21.60
C LYS A 93 9.54 19.94 -21.33
N ASP A 94 9.13 20.13 -20.07
CA ASP A 94 7.80 20.68 -19.71
C ASP A 94 7.59 22.14 -20.20
N SER A 95 8.64 22.80 -20.69
CA SER A 95 8.55 24.11 -21.35
C SER A 95 8.22 24.03 -22.84
N LEU A 96 8.21 22.84 -23.44
CA LEU A 96 7.87 22.61 -24.83
C LEU A 96 6.36 22.59 -25.01
N THR A 97 5.87 23.16 -26.10
CA THR A 97 4.46 23.00 -26.43
C THR A 97 4.16 21.53 -26.75
N ALA A 98 2.93 21.07 -26.50
CA ALA A 98 2.52 19.69 -26.81
C ALA A 98 2.84 19.23 -28.25
N LYS A 99 2.98 20.18 -29.19
CA LYS A 99 3.39 19.91 -30.57
C LYS A 99 4.89 19.62 -30.71
N GLU A 100 5.75 20.32 -29.96
CA GLU A 100 7.20 20.13 -29.93
C GLU A 100 7.57 18.86 -29.16
N GLU A 101 6.88 18.57 -28.05
CA GLU A 101 7.01 17.30 -27.33
C GLU A 101 6.69 16.11 -28.24
N LEU A 102 5.52 16.14 -28.91
CA LEU A 102 5.12 15.09 -29.84
C LEU A 102 6.12 14.93 -30.99
N ALA A 103 6.67 16.02 -31.52
CA ALA A 103 7.70 15.95 -32.56
C ALA A 103 9.01 15.29 -32.07
N SER A 104 9.37 15.49 -30.79
CA SER A 104 10.55 14.86 -30.18
C SER A 104 10.35 13.37 -29.86
N ILE A 105 9.16 12.99 -29.40
CA ILE A 105 8.82 11.61 -29.01
C ILE A 105 8.52 10.76 -30.25
N SER A 106 7.78 11.32 -31.21
CA SER A 106 7.37 10.64 -32.42
C SER A 106 7.16 11.64 -33.57
N PRO A 107 8.19 11.87 -34.40
CA PRO A 107 8.06 12.74 -35.58
C PRO A 107 6.99 12.24 -36.57
N LEU A 108 6.68 10.93 -36.54
CA LEU A 108 5.59 10.35 -37.32
C LEU A 108 4.22 10.82 -36.79
N LEU A 109 3.97 10.75 -35.49
CA LEU A 109 2.70 11.20 -34.91
C LEU A 109 2.53 12.72 -35.03
N SER A 110 3.60 13.51 -34.94
CA SER A 110 3.52 14.96 -35.13
C SER A 110 3.20 15.36 -36.58
N SER A 111 3.55 14.51 -37.55
CA SER A 111 3.24 14.72 -38.98
C SER A 111 1.80 14.35 -39.35
N LEU A 112 1.14 13.54 -38.49
CA LEU A 112 -0.21 13.06 -38.74
C LEU A 112 -1.23 14.16 -38.44
N LYS A 113 -2.16 14.41 -39.38
CA LYS A 113 -3.28 15.33 -39.14
C LYS A 113 -4.22 14.70 -38.10
N LYS A 114 -4.71 15.51 -37.16
CA LYS A 114 -5.71 15.15 -36.13
C LYS A 114 -7.10 14.98 -36.76
N GLU A 115 -7.21 14.09 -37.74
CA GLU A 115 -8.47 13.76 -38.40
C GLU A 115 -9.01 12.46 -37.82
N ASN A 116 -10.29 12.44 -37.46
CA ASN A 116 -10.94 11.25 -36.94
C ASN A 116 -11.19 10.29 -38.11
N PRO A 117 -10.54 9.11 -38.15
CA PRO A 117 -10.74 8.15 -39.24
C PRO A 117 -12.09 7.43 -39.14
N TYR A 118 -12.76 7.51 -37.99
CA TYR A 118 -14.04 6.85 -37.77
C TYR A 118 -15.16 7.74 -38.29
N THR A 119 -15.72 7.33 -39.42
CA THR A 119 -16.97 7.88 -39.95
C THR A 119 -18.02 6.77 -39.88
N VAL A 120 -19.23 7.13 -39.44
CA VAL A 120 -20.37 6.21 -39.54
C VAL A 120 -20.97 6.32 -40.94
N PRO A 121 -21.46 5.22 -41.54
CA PRO A 121 -22.21 5.28 -42.78
C PRO A 121 -23.46 6.15 -42.66
N ASP A 122 -23.86 6.78 -43.76
CA ASP A 122 -25.12 7.53 -43.83
C ASP A 122 -26.29 6.63 -43.40
N GLY A 123 -27.09 7.11 -42.43
CA GLY A 123 -28.24 6.39 -41.88
C GLY A 123 -27.93 5.37 -40.76
N TYR A 124 -26.70 5.26 -40.27
CA TYR A 124 -26.34 4.37 -39.14
C TYR A 124 -27.26 4.57 -37.92
N PHE A 125 -27.56 5.82 -37.58
CA PHE A 125 -28.38 6.18 -36.42
C PHE A 125 -29.89 6.07 -36.66
N ASP A 126 -30.35 5.90 -37.91
CA ASP A 126 -31.78 5.79 -38.22
C ASP A 126 -32.40 4.56 -37.55
N SER A 127 -31.61 3.48 -37.43
CA SER A 127 -31.99 2.26 -36.74
C SER A 127 -32.14 2.41 -35.22
N ILE A 128 -31.38 3.33 -34.59
CA ILE A 128 -31.33 3.50 -33.13
C ILE A 128 -32.51 4.32 -32.62
N SER A 129 -33.04 5.24 -33.43
CA SER A 129 -34.19 6.09 -33.08
C SER A 129 -35.46 5.29 -32.74
N SER A 130 -35.59 4.06 -33.25
CA SER A 130 -36.73 3.18 -32.98
C SER A 130 -36.75 2.57 -31.57
N ILE A 131 -35.64 2.64 -30.82
CA ILE A 131 -35.49 2.00 -29.50
C ILE A 131 -35.91 2.95 -28.35
N HIS A 132 -35.99 4.27 -28.59
CA HIS A 132 -36.24 5.26 -27.53
C HIS A 132 -37.48 6.16 -27.70
N GLN A 133 -38.40 5.85 -28.63
CA GLN A 133 -39.69 6.57 -28.74
C GLN A 133 -40.71 6.18 -27.66
N LYS A 134 -40.26 6.12 -26.40
CA LYS A 134 -41.15 6.24 -25.24
C LYS A 134 -40.63 7.37 -24.36
N GLU A 135 -40.68 8.58 -24.90
CA GLU A 135 -40.57 9.81 -24.11
C GLU A 135 -41.85 9.96 -23.26
N GLU A 136 -41.90 9.24 -22.14
CA GLU A 136 -42.75 9.63 -21.03
C GLU A 136 -42.19 10.94 -20.47
N LYS A 137 -42.90 12.04 -20.73
CA LYS A 137 -42.66 13.35 -20.12
C LYS A 137 -42.63 13.21 -18.60
N GLN A 138 -41.46 13.00 -18.02
CA GLN A 138 -41.30 13.08 -16.58
C GLN A 138 -41.39 14.54 -16.15
N PRO A 139 -42.21 14.87 -15.12
CA PRO A 139 -42.28 16.23 -14.61
C PRO A 139 -40.90 16.65 -14.09
N ALA A 140 -40.46 17.86 -14.43
CA ALA A 140 -39.19 18.43 -14.00
C ALA A 140 -38.94 18.14 -12.52
N ALA A 141 -37.91 17.34 -12.23
CA ALA A 141 -37.60 16.89 -10.89
C ALA A 141 -37.43 18.12 -9.97
N LYS A 142 -38.16 18.13 -8.86
CA LYS A 142 -38.12 19.23 -7.89
C LYS A 142 -36.71 19.34 -7.33
N VAL A 143 -36.02 20.42 -7.69
CA VAL A 143 -34.68 20.74 -7.19
C VAL A 143 -34.75 20.95 -5.68
N VAL A 144 -34.12 20.07 -4.92
CA VAL A 144 -33.95 20.22 -3.46
C VAL A 144 -32.51 20.59 -3.20
N SER A 145 -32.27 21.69 -2.49
CA SER A 145 -30.92 22.10 -2.10
C SER A 145 -30.33 21.09 -1.12
N LEU A 146 -29.17 20.51 -1.45
CA LEU A 146 -28.53 19.45 -0.66
C LEU A 146 -27.94 19.93 0.67
N PHE A 147 -27.72 21.24 0.85
CA PHE A 147 -27.15 21.80 2.07
C PHE A 147 -28.13 22.80 2.71
N SER A 148 -28.77 22.41 3.81
CA SER A 148 -29.67 23.27 4.54
C SER A 148 -28.89 24.28 5.38
N ARG A 149 -29.25 25.56 5.27
CA ARG A 149 -28.61 26.70 5.96
C ARG A 149 -28.76 26.66 7.50
N THR A 150 -29.41 25.62 8.04
CA THR A 150 -29.69 25.45 9.46
C THR A 150 -28.50 24.89 10.24
N TRP A 151 -27.52 24.23 9.61
CA TRP A 151 -26.29 23.75 10.28
C TRP A 151 -25.49 24.90 10.91
N PHE A 152 -25.39 26.05 10.23
CA PHE A 152 -24.64 27.21 10.74
C PHE A 152 -25.14 27.71 12.10
N ARG A 153 -26.44 27.55 12.39
CA ARG A 153 -27.02 27.95 13.68
C ARG A 153 -26.53 27.05 14.83
N TYR A 154 -26.34 25.76 14.56
CA TYR A 154 -25.78 24.82 15.53
C TYR A 154 -24.27 25.02 15.71
N ALA A 155 -23.53 25.29 14.62
CA ALA A 155 -22.11 25.61 14.70
C ALA A 155 -21.83 26.88 15.53
N ALA A 156 -22.62 27.93 15.32
CA ALA A 156 -22.52 29.16 16.12
C ALA A 156 -22.82 28.91 17.61
N ALA A 157 -23.83 28.09 17.93
CA ALA A 157 -24.14 27.73 19.31
C ALA A 157 -22.99 26.96 19.98
N ALA A 158 -22.38 25.99 19.28
CA ALA A 158 -21.24 25.22 19.79
C ALA A 158 -20.03 26.11 20.11
N ILE A 159 -19.75 27.10 19.27
CA ILE A 159 -18.67 28.08 19.50
C ILE A 159 -18.96 28.91 20.75
N VAL A 160 -20.19 29.43 20.90
CA VAL A 160 -20.57 30.21 22.08
C VAL A 160 -20.45 29.38 23.36
N THR A 161 -20.90 28.12 23.34
CA THR A 161 -20.73 27.22 24.49
C THR A 161 -19.27 26.90 24.76
N GLY A 162 -18.44 26.71 23.73
CA GLY A 162 -17.00 26.47 23.87
C GLY A 162 -16.28 27.66 24.51
N VAL A 163 -16.60 28.88 24.08
CA VAL A 163 -16.03 30.11 24.67
C VAL A 163 -16.44 30.28 26.13
N ILE A 164 -17.68 29.97 26.48
CA ILE A 164 -18.16 30.05 27.87
C ILE A 164 -17.46 29.00 28.75
N ILE A 165 -17.30 27.77 28.24
CA ILE A 165 -16.59 26.70 28.95
C ILE A 165 -15.10 27.05 29.11
N LEU A 166 -14.43 27.54 28.07
CA LEU A 166 -13.03 27.98 28.12
C LEU A 166 -12.83 29.15 29.09
N ALA A 167 -13.70 30.15 29.05
CA ALA A 167 -13.63 31.30 29.96
C ALA A 167 -13.91 30.88 31.41
N GLY A 168 -14.88 29.98 31.62
CA GLY A 168 -15.15 29.41 32.95
C GLY A 168 -13.98 28.59 33.47
N PHE A 169 -13.38 27.75 32.63
CA PHE A 169 -12.20 26.95 32.98
C PHE A 169 -11.01 27.84 33.34
N GLN A 170 -10.75 28.89 32.55
CA GLN A 170 -9.67 29.84 32.79
C GLN A 170 -9.83 30.63 34.10
N LEU A 171 -11.07 30.85 34.56
CA LEU A 171 -11.35 31.49 35.85
C LEU A 171 -11.29 30.52 37.04
N PHE A 172 -11.52 29.22 36.81
CA PHE A 172 -11.43 28.20 37.87
C PHE A 172 -10.01 27.63 38.06
N THR A 173 -9.11 27.76 37.09
CA THR A 173 -7.74 27.20 37.16
C THR A 173 -6.64 28.23 37.41
N THR A 174 -6.93 29.41 37.97
CA THR A 174 -5.89 30.37 38.38
C THR A 174 -5.19 29.94 39.69
N GLU A 175 -4.42 28.86 39.64
CA GLU A 175 -3.14 28.78 40.33
C GLU A 175 -2.02 28.89 39.29
N LYS A 176 -1.05 29.76 39.59
CA LYS A 176 0.02 30.21 38.70
C LYS A 176 0.96 29.06 38.32
N GLU A 177 1.11 28.78 37.03
CA GLU A 177 2.23 28.00 36.47
C GLU A 177 2.60 28.48 35.04
N PRO A 178 3.86 28.29 34.59
CA PRO A 178 4.53 29.08 33.55
C PRO A 178 4.23 28.68 32.09
N GLY A 179 3.36 27.69 31.86
CA GLY A 179 3.08 27.15 30.51
C GLY A 179 2.38 28.12 29.54
N GLY A 180 1.61 29.08 30.05
CA GLY A 180 0.89 30.06 29.21
C GLY A 180 1.81 31.01 28.43
N LYS A 181 3.01 31.29 28.94
CA LYS A 181 3.99 32.15 28.24
C LYS A 181 4.68 31.44 27.08
N ALA A 182 4.85 30.12 27.16
CA ALA A 182 5.43 29.32 26.08
C ALA A 182 4.46 29.22 24.90
N LEU A 183 3.18 28.92 25.16
CA LEU A 183 2.15 28.88 24.13
C LEU A 183 1.84 30.26 23.53
N ALA A 184 1.85 31.33 24.33
CA ALA A 184 1.68 32.69 23.83
C ALA A 184 2.89 33.16 22.98
N LYS A 185 4.11 32.72 23.30
CA LYS A 185 5.29 32.98 22.46
C LYS A 185 5.22 32.19 21.16
N PHE A 186 4.94 30.89 21.24
CA PHE A 186 4.83 30.02 20.07
C PHE A 186 3.76 30.49 19.09
N THR A 187 2.54 30.80 19.57
CA THR A 187 1.46 31.34 18.72
C THR A 187 1.84 32.69 18.09
N ARG A 188 2.52 33.57 18.82
CA ARG A 188 3.01 34.85 18.29
C ARG A 188 4.07 34.67 17.22
N ASP A 189 4.95 33.68 17.38
CA ASP A 189 6.06 33.46 16.46
C ASP A 189 5.58 32.71 15.20
N VAL A 190 4.60 31.80 15.31
CA VAL A 190 3.91 31.18 14.16
C VAL A 190 3.07 32.19 13.36
N ILE A 191 2.41 33.15 14.02
CA ILE A 191 1.65 34.20 13.32
C ILE A 191 2.57 35.09 12.46
N LYS A 192 3.82 35.30 12.89
CA LYS A 192 4.81 36.14 12.21
C LYS A 192 5.51 35.48 11.03
N MET A 193 5.33 34.18 10.82
CA MET A 193 5.91 33.47 9.67
C MET A 193 5.21 33.86 8.38
N ASP A 194 5.98 33.91 7.30
CA ASP A 194 5.47 34.10 5.94
C ASP A 194 4.60 32.90 5.51
N GLU A 195 3.74 33.11 4.51
CA GLU A 195 2.76 32.12 4.08
C GLU A 195 3.43 30.84 3.55
N GLN A 196 4.59 30.98 2.90
CA GLN A 196 5.39 29.87 2.39
C GLN A 196 6.02 29.03 3.52
N GLN A 197 6.47 29.66 4.60
CA GLN A 197 7.05 28.97 5.76
C GLN A 197 6.02 28.19 6.57
N LYS A 198 4.75 28.65 6.54
CA LYS A 198 3.64 27.92 7.15
C LYS A 198 3.29 26.67 6.36
N ASP A 199 3.36 26.74 5.04
CA ASP A 199 3.12 25.60 4.15
C ASP A 199 4.21 24.53 4.33
N ASP A 200 5.49 24.92 4.36
CA ASP A 200 6.61 24.00 4.61
C ASP A 200 6.51 23.32 5.99
N MET A 201 6.00 24.04 7.00
CA MET A 201 5.78 23.49 8.33
C MET A 201 4.61 22.48 8.34
N ILE A 202 3.54 22.77 7.59
CA ILE A 202 2.40 21.85 7.41
C ILE A 202 2.86 20.60 6.67
N ASP A 203 3.64 20.75 5.60
CA ASP A 203 4.22 19.64 4.85
C ASP A 203 5.17 18.80 5.70
N PHE A 204 5.94 19.42 6.60
CA PHE A 204 6.76 18.69 7.57
C PHE A 204 5.91 17.89 8.58
N PHE A 205 4.79 18.45 9.05
CA PHE A 205 3.85 17.73 9.92
C PHE A 205 3.12 16.61 9.16
N ASP A 206 2.75 16.81 7.91
CA ASP A 206 2.11 15.80 7.07
C ASP A 206 3.08 14.68 6.66
N ALA A 207 4.36 15.01 6.43
CA ALA A 207 5.42 14.04 6.12
C ALA A 207 5.93 13.28 7.36
N GLY A 208 5.77 13.85 8.55
CA GLY A 208 6.33 13.32 9.81
C GLY A 208 5.33 12.78 10.82
N LEU A 209 4.02 12.83 10.58
CA LEU A 209 3.01 12.51 11.59
C LEU A 209 1.82 11.67 11.08
N ASP A 210 2.04 10.64 10.25
CA ASP A 210 1.17 9.46 10.23
C ASP A 210 1.39 8.64 11.52
N GLY A 211 0.92 9.18 12.64
CA GLY A 211 0.27 8.45 13.73
C GLY A 211 0.86 7.15 14.30
N LYS A 212 2.15 6.81 14.13
CA LYS A 212 2.72 5.57 14.70
C LYS A 212 3.96 5.71 15.56
N GLU A 213 4.59 6.87 15.63
CA GLU A 213 5.75 7.04 16.51
C GLU A 213 5.56 8.22 17.45
N SER A 214 4.82 7.98 18.55
CA SER A 214 5.04 8.72 19.77
C SER A 214 6.21 8.07 20.50
N ALA A 215 7.34 8.78 20.65
CA ALA A 215 8.39 8.40 21.58
C ALA A 215 7.83 8.43 23.01
N GLN A 216 7.25 7.31 23.44
CA GLN A 216 6.95 7.06 24.83
C GLN A 216 8.25 6.66 25.51
N LEU A 217 8.83 7.58 26.28
CA LEU A 217 9.82 7.26 27.32
C LEU A 217 9.13 6.44 28.41
N THR A 218 8.89 5.16 28.13
CA THR A 218 8.49 4.17 29.13
C THR A 218 9.74 3.46 29.61
N THR A 219 10.09 3.68 30.87
CA THR A 219 11.11 2.94 31.62
C THR A 219 10.66 1.49 31.80
N ASP A 220 10.78 0.69 30.75
CA ASP A 220 10.43 -0.73 30.76
C ASP A 220 11.72 -1.55 30.64
N ALA A 221 12.11 -2.24 31.73
CA ALA A 221 13.39 -2.93 31.89
C ALA A 221 13.63 -4.06 30.86
N LYS A 222 12.59 -4.43 30.10
CA LYS A 222 12.66 -5.46 29.05
C LYS A 222 13.23 -4.90 27.73
N LYS A 223 12.88 -3.65 27.36
CA LYS A 223 13.43 -2.99 26.18
C LYS A 223 14.87 -2.53 26.37
N THR A 224 15.29 -2.23 27.60
CA THR A 224 16.69 -1.83 27.88
C THR A 224 17.69 -2.96 27.63
N ASN A 225 17.26 -4.22 27.70
CA ASN A 225 18.12 -5.37 27.39
C ASN A 225 18.24 -5.59 25.88
N GLU A 226 17.15 -5.43 25.12
CA GLU A 226 17.14 -5.48 23.65
C GLU A 226 17.99 -4.35 23.06
N VAL A 227 17.89 -3.14 23.61
CA VAL A 227 18.72 -2.00 23.19
C VAL A 227 20.20 -2.24 23.54
N LYS A 228 20.51 -2.88 24.67
CA LYS A 228 21.89 -3.25 25.02
C LYS A 228 22.47 -4.35 24.12
N GLU A 229 21.67 -5.31 23.67
CA GLU A 229 22.07 -6.35 22.73
C GLU A 229 22.31 -5.77 21.32
N LEU A 230 21.49 -4.81 20.88
CA LEU A 230 21.67 -4.12 19.61
C LEU A 230 22.88 -3.17 19.59
N LEU A 231 23.27 -2.67 20.76
CA LEU A 231 24.43 -1.78 20.94
C LEU A 231 25.70 -2.52 21.36
N GLU A 232 25.66 -3.84 21.54
CA GLU A 232 26.81 -4.64 22.03
C GLU A 232 28.02 -4.59 21.08
N GLY A 233 27.78 -4.28 19.79
CA GLY A 233 28.81 -4.14 18.76
C GLY A 233 29.27 -2.71 18.49
N VAL A 234 28.71 -1.70 19.16
CA VAL A 234 29.07 -0.28 18.96
C VAL A 234 29.92 0.18 20.14
N SER A 235 31.09 0.74 19.86
CA SER A 235 31.95 1.24 20.92
C SER A 235 31.40 2.54 21.52
N GLU A 236 31.62 2.78 22.82
CA GLU A 236 31.22 4.03 23.48
C GLU A 236 31.89 5.27 22.83
N GLU A 237 33.04 5.08 22.18
CA GLU A 237 33.76 6.10 21.43
C GLU A 237 32.99 6.50 20.16
N GLU A 238 32.48 5.55 19.38
CA GLU A 238 31.65 5.81 18.19
C GLU A 238 30.31 6.47 18.54
N LEU A 239 29.72 6.15 19.70
CA LEU A 239 28.50 6.80 20.16
C LEU A 239 28.74 8.27 20.51
N ASN A 240 29.87 8.59 21.14
CA ASN A 240 30.24 9.97 21.45
C ASN A 240 30.59 10.75 20.18
N ASP A 241 31.34 10.15 19.24
CA ASP A 241 31.64 10.76 17.94
C ASP A 241 30.36 11.06 17.15
N PHE A 242 29.38 10.15 17.15
CA PHE A 242 28.10 10.38 16.49
C PHE A 242 27.32 11.52 17.17
N GLN A 243 27.32 11.59 18.50
CA GLN A 243 26.66 12.66 19.24
C GLN A 243 27.27 14.02 18.90
N GLU A 244 28.60 14.14 18.95
CA GLU A 244 29.31 15.38 18.58
C GLU A 244 29.05 15.77 17.12
N GLN A 245 29.00 14.80 16.21
CA GLN A 245 28.71 15.05 14.81
C GLN A 245 27.27 15.55 14.59
N THR A 246 26.29 15.02 15.34
CA THR A 246 24.90 15.51 15.26
C THR A 246 24.73 16.89 15.87
N GLU A 247 25.42 17.20 16.97
CA GLU A 247 25.37 18.51 17.63
C GLU A 247 26.03 19.58 16.75
N ALA A 248 27.11 19.25 16.04
CA ALA A 248 27.73 20.10 15.04
C ALA A 248 26.81 20.38 13.82
N ILE A 249 26.00 19.40 13.41
CA ILE A 249 25.03 19.58 12.32
C ILE A 249 23.86 20.48 12.78
N GLU A 250 23.41 20.34 14.03
CA GLU A 250 22.39 21.21 14.62
C GLU A 250 22.88 22.67 14.72
N GLU A 251 24.13 22.90 15.12
CA GLU A 251 24.73 24.24 15.20
C GLU A 251 24.86 24.91 13.82
N VAL A 252 25.18 24.14 12.77
CA VAL A 252 25.24 24.64 11.38
C VAL A 252 23.84 24.97 10.83
N LEU A 253 22.81 24.23 11.25
CA LEU A 253 21.41 24.51 10.88
C LEU A 253 20.84 25.72 11.63
N MET A 254 21.30 26.02 12.84
CA MET A 254 20.86 27.18 13.62
C MET A 254 21.57 28.49 13.31
N THR A 255 22.58 28.48 12.43
CA THR A 255 23.39 29.66 12.08
C THR A 255 23.14 30.23 10.68
N ASN A 256 22.13 29.71 9.94
CA ASN A 256 21.64 30.29 8.69
C ASN A 256 20.19 30.76 8.78
#